data_AF-A0A2S2CMN1-F1
#
_entry.id   AF-A0A2S2CMN1-F1
#
_cell.length_a   1.000
_cell.length_b   1.000
_cell.length_c   1.000
_cell.angle_alpha   90.00
_cell.angle_beta   90.00
_cell.angle_gamma   90.00
#
_symmetry.space_group_name_H-M   'P 1'
#
loop_
_entity.id
_entity.type
_entity.pdbx_description
1 polymer ?
#
loop_
_entity_poly.entity_id
_entity_poly.type
_entity_poly.pdbx_seq_one_letter_code
_entity_poly.pdbx_strand_id
1 'polypeptide(L)'
;MTGDADQQGSTPAPAGADWDTPQPAPRRTAGGGTTAMAAVALVAAVTSAFWAPPLFQFMHLRTPTAEKQARQDVEIGRLSQTVADLERRMVDLAAGLDKARQETAAARSAQAAAEARVGLVALVQLQAALRRPGPFDVELALARAANPDLGAAAPLLASIEKYSTTGILVTQQLRHEFKSLAEEITRPDYKAMPAAWFNSLIGRQPADQGAAPPQAERVAAAVEHAREHLATGNLDGAVTELSQVSGDVALALDSWMTDARARLAADAAIAKLGGRIASALAQMPGR
;
A
#
# COMPACT_ATOMS: atom_id res chain seq x y z
N MET A 1 -38.39 -6.11 31.37
CA MET A 1 -36.98 -5.71 31.23
C MET A 1 -36.70 -5.73 29.73
N THR A 2 -37.26 -4.87 28.88
CA THR A 2 -37.27 -3.39 28.80
C THR A 2 -35.87 -2.76 28.76
N GLY A 3 -35.57 -2.09 27.63
CA GLY A 3 -34.35 -1.35 27.27
C GLY A 3 -33.80 -1.85 25.94
N ASP A 4 -34.23 -1.43 24.74
CA ASP A 4 -34.59 -0.12 24.18
C ASP A 4 -33.39 0.74 23.73
N ALA A 5 -33.60 1.42 22.58
CA ALA A 5 -32.80 2.41 21.86
C ALA A 5 -31.53 1.91 21.12
N ASP A 6 -31.54 1.85 19.79
CA ASP A 6 -31.47 2.97 18.82
C ASP A 6 -30.16 3.75 18.87
N GLN A 7 -29.35 3.61 17.81
CA GLN A 7 -28.60 4.75 17.27
C GLN A 7 -28.25 4.49 15.79
N GLN A 8 -29.18 4.93 14.94
CA GLN A 8 -28.97 5.22 13.53
C GLN A 8 -28.14 6.51 13.42
N GLY A 9 -26.91 6.39 12.93
CA GLY A 9 -26.08 7.53 12.55
C GLY A 9 -26.41 7.99 11.14
N SER A 10 -27.39 8.89 11.01
CA SER A 10 -27.68 9.61 9.77
C SER A 10 -26.62 10.68 9.52
N THR A 11 -25.86 10.56 8.43
CA THR A 11 -24.97 11.64 7.96
C THR A 11 -25.76 12.56 7.03
N PRO A 12 -25.88 13.87 7.33
CA PRO A 12 -26.58 14.81 6.48
C PRO A 12 -25.76 15.19 5.24
N ALA A 13 -26.48 15.24 4.11
CA ALA A 13 -26.04 15.78 2.84
C ALA A 13 -25.76 17.29 2.94
N PRO A 14 -24.72 17.83 2.28
CA PRO A 14 -24.60 19.26 2.08
C PRO A 14 -25.58 19.72 0.99
N ALA A 15 -26.49 20.59 1.41
CA ALA A 15 -27.42 21.33 0.58
C ALA A 15 -26.70 22.38 -0.28
N GLY A 16 -27.16 22.45 -1.53
CA GLY A 16 -27.32 23.63 -2.39
C GLY A 16 -26.43 24.86 -2.18
N ALA A 17 -25.67 25.17 -3.23
CA ALA A 17 -25.41 26.55 -3.63
C ALA A 17 -25.51 26.64 -5.16
N ASP A 18 -26.76 26.57 -5.64
CA ASP A 18 -27.19 27.13 -6.92
C ASP A 18 -26.95 28.65 -6.89
N TRP A 19 -26.06 29.14 -7.74
CA TRP A 19 -26.09 30.52 -8.25
C TRP A 19 -25.70 30.51 -9.72
N ASP A 20 -26.53 29.85 -10.52
CA ASP A 20 -26.57 30.02 -11.96
C ASP A 20 -27.48 31.23 -12.25
N THR A 21 -26.89 32.44 -12.31
CA THR A 21 -27.61 33.63 -12.77
C THR A 21 -27.14 34.00 -14.19
N PRO A 22 -28.01 33.89 -15.20
CA PRO A 22 -27.69 34.30 -16.56
C PRO A 22 -27.58 35.82 -16.65
N GLN A 23 -26.49 36.29 -17.24
CA GLN A 23 -26.21 37.70 -17.51
C GLN A 23 -27.06 38.20 -18.69
N PRO A 24 -28.03 39.12 -18.51
CA PRO A 24 -28.75 39.69 -19.64
C PRO A 24 -27.90 40.79 -20.31
N ALA A 25 -27.71 40.64 -21.62
CA ALA A 25 -27.10 41.65 -22.48
C ALA A 25 -27.94 42.95 -22.50
N PRO A 26 -27.32 44.14 -22.42
CA PRO A 26 -28.06 45.38 -22.61
C PRO A 26 -28.40 45.59 -24.10
N ARG A 27 -29.70 45.57 -24.40
CA ARG A 27 -30.28 46.05 -25.66
C ARG A 27 -30.11 47.57 -25.74
N ARG A 28 -29.41 48.06 -26.77
CA ARG A 28 -29.38 49.48 -27.15
C ARG A 28 -30.67 49.80 -27.91
N THR A 29 -31.57 50.55 -27.29
CA THR A 29 -32.68 51.22 -27.97
C THR A 29 -32.28 52.66 -28.30
N ALA A 30 -32.28 52.96 -29.59
CA ALA A 30 -32.19 54.30 -30.13
C ALA A 30 -33.54 55.04 -29.96
N GLY A 31 -33.44 56.33 -29.66
CA GLY A 31 -34.53 57.31 -29.59
C GLY A 31 -34.03 58.49 -28.77
N GLY A 32 -33.86 59.71 -29.28
CA GLY A 32 -34.54 60.34 -30.38
C GLY A 32 -35.20 61.61 -29.82
N GLY A 33 -34.55 62.76 -30.04
CA GLY A 33 -35.18 64.08 -29.96
C GLY A 33 -35.27 64.73 -28.57
N THR A 34 -34.34 65.65 -28.30
CA THR A 34 -34.61 67.09 -28.02
C THR A 34 -33.27 67.78 -27.79
N THR A 35 -32.51 67.97 -28.87
CA THR A 35 -31.14 68.49 -28.91
C THR A 35 -31.01 70.01 -28.83
N ALA A 36 -32.08 70.77 -28.58
CA ALA A 36 -32.01 72.23 -28.59
C ALA A 36 -31.82 72.89 -27.20
N MET A 37 -32.16 72.21 -26.09
CA MET A 37 -32.02 72.78 -24.73
C MET A 37 -30.87 72.16 -23.91
N ALA A 38 -30.34 70.99 -24.31
CA ALA A 38 -29.18 70.39 -23.65
C ALA A 38 -27.84 71.02 -24.11
N ALA A 39 -27.78 71.61 -25.30
CA ALA A 39 -26.55 72.21 -25.82
C ALA A 39 -26.10 73.44 -25.02
N VAL A 40 -27.02 74.22 -24.45
CA VAL A 40 -26.66 75.39 -23.63
C VAL A 40 -26.18 74.97 -22.23
N ALA A 41 -26.76 73.91 -21.65
CA ALA A 41 -26.26 73.35 -20.39
C ALA A 41 -24.92 72.62 -20.55
N LEU A 42 -24.69 71.98 -21.71
CA LEU A 42 -23.44 71.25 -21.99
C LEU A 42 -22.31 72.21 -22.38
N VAL A 43 -22.60 73.33 -23.06
CA VAL A 43 -21.60 74.39 -23.26
C VAL A 43 -21.30 75.14 -21.96
N ALA A 44 -22.28 75.38 -21.09
CA ALA A 44 -22.03 75.95 -19.76
C ALA A 44 -21.21 75.01 -18.85
N ALA A 45 -21.49 73.69 -18.86
CA ALA A 45 -20.74 72.71 -18.08
C ALA A 45 -19.34 72.40 -18.65
N VAL A 46 -19.16 72.47 -19.97
CA VAL A 46 -17.86 72.23 -20.62
C VAL A 46 -16.97 73.48 -20.59
N THR A 47 -17.54 74.69 -20.57
CA THR A 47 -16.74 75.94 -20.45
C THR A 47 -16.53 76.37 -19.00
N SER A 48 -17.39 76.00 -18.04
CA SER A 48 -17.17 76.29 -16.61
C SER A 48 -15.95 75.55 -16.04
N ALA A 49 -15.63 74.36 -16.55
CA ALA A 49 -14.42 73.62 -16.18
C ALA A 49 -13.12 74.35 -16.61
N PHE A 50 -13.21 75.22 -17.62
CA PHE A 50 -12.06 75.93 -18.17
C PHE A 50 -11.83 77.30 -17.50
N TRP A 51 -12.89 77.93 -16.96
CA TRP A 51 -12.82 79.25 -16.31
C TRP A 51 -12.87 79.22 -14.78
N ALA A 52 -13.26 78.11 -14.17
CA ALA A 52 -13.24 77.98 -12.71
C ALA A 52 -11.82 78.08 -12.10
N PRO A 53 -10.76 77.44 -12.64
CA PRO A 53 -9.46 77.42 -11.97
C PRO A 53 -8.82 78.80 -11.73
N PRO A 54 -8.75 79.73 -12.71
CA PRO A 54 -8.11 81.03 -12.49
C PRO A 54 -8.91 81.98 -11.57
N LEU A 55 -10.25 81.86 -11.53
CA LEU A 55 -11.08 82.68 -10.64
C LEU A 55 -11.07 82.17 -9.18
N PHE A 56 -10.99 80.86 -8.95
CA PHE A 56 -10.83 80.32 -7.59
C PHE A 56 -9.43 80.62 -7.01
N GLN A 57 -8.40 80.68 -7.85
CA GLN A 57 -7.05 81.10 -7.45
C GLN A 57 -6.99 82.57 -7.03
N PHE A 58 -7.75 83.45 -7.69
CA PHE A 58 -7.81 84.87 -7.37
C PHE A 58 -8.48 85.16 -6.02
N MET A 59 -9.43 84.33 -5.58
CA MET A 59 -10.20 84.54 -4.34
C MET A 59 -9.62 83.87 -3.09
N HIS A 60 -8.46 83.21 -3.13
CA HIS A 60 -7.84 82.53 -1.97
C HIS A 60 -8.79 81.59 -1.19
N LEU A 61 -9.90 81.15 -1.79
CA LEU A 61 -10.83 80.22 -1.19
C LEU A 61 -10.19 78.84 -1.29
N ARG A 62 -9.47 78.44 -0.24
CA ARG A 62 -9.07 77.03 -0.05
C ARG A 62 -10.35 76.20 -0.11
N THR A 63 -10.54 75.44 -1.18
CA THR A 63 -11.71 74.58 -1.30
C THR A 63 -11.59 73.48 -0.25
N PRO A 64 -12.63 73.25 0.60
CA PRO A 64 -12.62 72.16 1.58
C PRO A 64 -12.53 70.77 0.93
N THR A 65 -12.55 70.68 -0.40
CA THR A 65 -12.35 69.46 -1.18
C THR A 65 -10.87 69.09 -1.33
N ALA A 66 -9.93 70.05 -1.37
CA ALA A 66 -8.51 69.76 -1.50
C ALA A 66 -7.94 69.09 -0.23
N GLU A 67 -8.40 69.51 0.95
CA GLU A 67 -8.07 68.85 2.21
C GLU A 67 -8.66 67.44 2.31
N LYS A 68 -9.85 67.21 1.72
CA LYS A 68 -10.45 65.87 1.64
C LYS A 68 -9.71 64.97 0.66
N GLN A 69 -9.26 65.48 -0.49
CA GLN A 69 -8.42 64.74 -1.44
C GLN A 69 -7.07 64.37 -0.85
N ALA A 70 -6.39 65.30 -0.17
CA ALA A 70 -5.12 65.00 0.50
C ALA A 70 -5.26 63.89 1.57
N ARG A 71 -6.39 63.85 2.30
CA ARG A 71 -6.68 62.75 3.25
C ARG A 71 -6.92 61.42 2.53
N GLN A 72 -7.65 61.44 1.41
CA GLN A 72 -7.88 60.24 0.59
C GLN A 72 -6.58 59.69 0.01
N ASP A 73 -5.67 60.55 -0.48
CA ASP A 73 -4.38 60.11 -1.01
C ASP A 73 -3.52 59.43 0.05
N VAL A 74 -3.54 59.95 1.29
CA VAL A 74 -2.85 59.33 2.44
C VAL A 74 -3.48 57.98 2.79
N GLU A 75 -4.80 57.87 2.78
CA GLU A 75 -5.51 56.61 3.02
C GLU A 75 -5.20 55.57 1.93
N ILE A 76 -5.24 55.97 0.65
CA ILE A 76 -4.89 55.11 -0.49
C ILE A 76 -3.44 54.64 -0.38
N GLY A 77 -2.51 55.51 -0.02
CA GLY A 77 -1.10 55.15 0.22
C GLY A 77 -0.93 54.18 1.39
N ARG A 78 -1.72 54.34 2.47
CA ARG A 78 -1.70 53.40 3.59
C ARG A 78 -2.27 52.04 3.20
N LEU A 79 -3.37 52.01 2.44
CA LEU A 79 -3.97 50.77 1.94
C LEU A 79 -3.02 50.04 0.99
N SER A 80 -2.38 50.74 0.04
CA SER A 80 -1.43 50.12 -0.88
C SER A 80 -0.23 49.52 -0.13
N GLN A 81 0.25 50.20 0.91
CA GLN A 81 1.30 49.65 1.77
C GLN A 81 0.84 48.40 2.54
N THR A 82 -0.40 48.37 3.04
CA THR A 82 -0.93 47.17 3.71
C THR A 82 -1.14 46.00 2.75
N VAL A 83 -1.54 46.25 1.51
CA VAL A 83 -1.67 45.22 0.48
C VAL A 83 -0.31 44.64 0.13
N ALA A 84 0.70 45.50 -0.08
CA ALA A 84 2.06 45.06 -0.37
C ALA A 84 2.68 44.24 0.79
N ASP A 85 2.39 44.60 2.05
CA ASP A 85 2.82 43.81 3.21
C ASP A 85 2.10 42.46 3.28
N LEU A 86 0.79 42.44 3.00
CA LEU A 86 0.01 41.22 2.95
C LEU A 86 0.48 40.26 1.85
N GLU A 87 0.77 40.79 0.65
CA GLU A 87 1.35 40.02 -0.47
C GLU A 87 2.69 39.40 -0.10
N ARG A 88 3.59 40.16 0.54
CA ARG A 88 4.88 39.62 1.04
C ARG A 88 4.66 38.51 2.05
N ARG A 89 3.77 38.72 3.03
CA ARG A 89 3.42 37.69 4.02
C ARG A 89 2.82 36.44 3.36
N MET A 90 2.00 36.59 2.32
CA MET A 90 1.45 35.44 1.58
C MET A 90 2.55 34.66 0.87
N VAL A 91 3.51 35.34 0.24
CA VAL A 91 4.67 34.70 -0.39
C VAL A 91 5.55 33.97 0.64
N ASP A 92 5.83 34.62 1.78
CA ASP A 92 6.62 34.01 2.87
C ASP A 92 5.91 32.78 3.47
N LEU A 93 4.58 32.85 3.65
CA LEU A 93 3.79 31.72 4.12
C LEU A 93 3.75 30.58 3.11
N ALA A 94 3.62 30.87 1.81
CA ALA A 94 3.67 29.86 0.76
C ALA A 94 5.04 29.14 0.75
N ALA A 95 6.14 29.91 0.80
CA ALA A 95 7.48 29.36 0.89
C ALA A 95 7.70 28.53 2.17
N GLY A 96 7.15 28.98 3.31
CA GLY A 96 7.19 28.25 4.57
C GLY A 96 6.41 26.93 4.51
N LEU A 97 5.25 26.90 3.88
CA LEU A 97 4.45 25.70 3.68
C LEU A 97 5.16 24.69 2.77
N ASP A 98 5.77 25.14 1.68
CA ASP A 98 6.51 24.26 0.78
C ASP A 98 7.75 23.67 1.47
N LYS A 99 8.46 24.46 2.27
CA LYS A 99 9.57 23.98 3.10
C LYS A 99 9.11 22.92 4.12
N ALA A 100 8.01 23.19 4.85
CA ALA A 100 7.47 22.22 5.81
C ALA A 100 7.00 20.91 5.14
N ARG A 101 6.43 20.99 3.94
CA ARG A 101 6.08 19.81 3.12
C ARG A 101 7.32 19.01 2.72
N GLN A 102 8.39 19.68 2.32
CA GLN A 102 9.65 19.01 1.98
C GLN A 102 10.29 18.34 3.21
N GLU A 103 10.32 19.01 4.36
CA GLU A 103 10.86 18.46 5.61
C GLU A 103 10.06 17.23 6.08
N THR A 104 8.73 17.29 6.02
CA THR A 104 7.87 16.15 6.37
C THR A 104 8.01 14.98 5.39
N ALA A 105 8.15 15.24 4.09
CA ALA A 105 8.43 14.21 3.09
C ALA A 105 9.80 13.55 3.33
N ALA A 106 10.83 14.33 3.64
CA ALA A 106 12.17 13.83 3.96
C ALA A 106 12.20 13.02 5.27
N ALA A 107 11.47 13.45 6.30
CA ALA A 107 11.34 12.71 7.54
C ALA A 107 10.63 11.36 7.32
N ARG A 108 9.55 11.34 6.54
CA ARG A 108 8.82 10.10 6.20
C ARG A 108 9.68 9.13 5.39
N SER A 109 10.45 9.62 4.41
CA SER A 109 11.34 8.76 3.63
C SER A 109 12.47 8.19 4.48
N ALA A 110 13.05 8.98 5.39
CA ALA A 110 14.06 8.51 6.34
C ALA A 110 13.51 7.45 7.30
N GLN A 111 12.27 7.62 7.78
CA GLN A 111 11.61 6.64 8.64
C GLN A 111 11.36 5.32 7.89
N ALA A 112 10.79 5.38 6.68
CA ALA A 112 10.59 4.20 5.84
C ALA A 112 11.91 3.46 5.56
N ALA A 113 13.01 4.21 5.39
CA ALA A 113 14.34 3.62 5.23
C ALA A 113 14.81 2.86 6.47
N ALA A 114 14.59 3.41 7.66
CA ALA A 114 14.94 2.77 8.91
C ALA A 114 14.12 1.49 9.11
N GLU A 115 12.81 1.55 8.88
CA GLU A 115 11.90 0.40 8.97
C GLU A 115 12.31 -0.72 8.00
N ALA A 116 12.61 -0.39 6.73
CA ALA A 116 13.06 -1.37 5.75
C ALA A 116 14.39 -2.05 6.14
N ARG A 117 15.31 -1.32 6.78
CA ARG A 117 16.57 -1.89 7.29
C ARG A 117 16.34 -2.83 8.46
N VAL A 118 15.47 -2.47 9.39
CA VAL A 118 15.08 -3.36 10.51
C VAL A 118 14.40 -4.62 9.96
N GLY A 119 13.49 -4.46 8.99
CA GLY A 119 12.86 -5.56 8.28
C GLY A 119 13.86 -6.49 7.60
N LEU A 120 14.89 -5.95 6.95
CA LEU A 120 15.97 -6.73 6.34
C LEU A 120 16.76 -7.54 7.37
N VAL A 121 17.13 -6.94 8.49
CA VAL A 121 17.84 -7.65 9.57
C VAL A 121 16.97 -8.78 10.12
N ALA A 122 15.70 -8.53 10.37
CA ALA A 122 14.76 -9.56 10.84
C ALA A 122 14.61 -10.70 9.82
N LEU A 123 14.56 -10.40 8.52
CA LEU A 123 14.54 -11.40 7.45
C LEU A 123 15.82 -12.26 7.45
N VAL A 124 16.99 -11.64 7.59
CA VAL A 124 18.27 -12.38 7.63
C VAL A 124 18.33 -13.30 8.84
N GLN A 125 17.85 -12.85 10.00
CA GLN A 125 17.78 -13.68 11.21
C GLN A 125 16.84 -14.87 11.01
N LEU A 126 15.64 -14.64 10.47
CA LEU A 126 14.70 -15.71 10.13
C LEU A 126 15.30 -16.69 9.12
N GLN A 127 15.99 -16.20 8.09
CA GLN A 127 16.66 -17.06 7.11
C GLN A 127 17.78 -17.90 7.77
N ALA A 128 18.54 -17.31 8.69
CA ALA A 128 19.58 -18.02 9.42
C ALA A 128 19.00 -19.11 10.34
N ALA A 129 17.89 -18.82 11.02
CA ALA A 129 17.16 -19.78 11.84
C ALA A 129 16.62 -20.95 11.00
N LEU A 130 15.99 -20.67 9.86
CA LEU A 130 15.44 -21.69 8.94
C LEU A 130 16.51 -22.52 8.21
N ARG A 131 17.79 -22.13 8.24
CA ARG A 131 18.91 -22.95 7.77
C ARG A 131 19.34 -24.01 8.78
N ARG A 132 18.80 -23.97 10.00
CA ARG A 132 19.10 -24.91 11.07
C ARG A 132 17.84 -25.71 11.40
N PRO A 133 17.97 -27.01 11.70
CA PRO A 133 16.87 -27.80 12.24
C PRO A 133 16.72 -27.42 13.72
N GLY A 134 15.88 -26.44 14.01
CA GLY A 134 15.63 -25.97 15.37
C GLY A 134 14.48 -24.97 15.46
N PRO A 135 14.06 -24.62 16.68
CA PRO A 135 13.00 -23.64 16.89
C PRO A 135 13.39 -22.28 16.30
N PHE A 136 12.39 -21.55 15.80
CA PHE A 136 12.52 -20.23 15.15
C PHE A 136 11.35 -19.30 15.50
N ASP A 137 10.66 -19.55 16.61
CA ASP A 137 9.52 -18.78 17.10
C ASP A 137 9.88 -17.31 17.37
N VAL A 138 11.05 -17.07 17.94
CA VAL A 138 11.55 -15.71 18.24
C VAL A 138 11.80 -14.94 16.94
N GLU A 139 12.48 -15.55 15.97
CA GLU A 139 12.78 -14.93 14.68
C GLU A 139 11.53 -14.73 13.83
N LEU A 140 10.56 -15.64 13.92
CA LEU A 140 9.26 -15.49 13.28
C LEU A 140 8.49 -14.31 13.86
N ALA A 141 8.45 -14.19 15.19
CA ALA A 141 7.82 -13.06 15.87
C ALA A 141 8.52 -11.74 15.53
N LEU A 142 9.86 -11.72 15.49
CA LEU A 142 10.65 -10.57 15.08
C LEU A 142 10.38 -10.17 13.63
N ALA A 143 10.32 -11.14 12.70
CA ALA A 143 10.02 -10.87 11.30
C ALA A 143 8.61 -10.28 11.11
N ARG A 144 7.62 -10.74 11.88
CA ARG A 144 6.26 -10.18 11.89
C ARG A 144 6.23 -8.76 12.49
N ALA A 145 6.91 -8.55 13.60
CA ALA A 145 6.97 -7.24 14.26
C ALA A 145 7.70 -6.19 13.41
N ALA A 146 8.79 -6.58 12.74
CA ALA A 146 9.58 -5.70 11.89
C ALA A 146 8.95 -5.39 10.53
N ASN A 147 7.93 -6.15 10.12
CA ASN A 147 7.28 -6.01 8.82
C ASN A 147 5.75 -6.02 9.01
N PRO A 148 5.14 -4.89 9.43
CA PRO A 148 3.70 -4.84 9.71
C PRO A 148 2.83 -5.11 8.47
N ASP A 149 3.32 -4.80 7.26
CA ASP A 149 2.66 -5.16 6.00
C ASP A 149 3.33 -6.38 5.34
N LEU A 150 2.91 -7.56 5.79
CA LEU A 150 3.37 -8.85 5.29
C LEU A 150 2.81 -9.19 3.89
N GLY A 151 1.71 -8.57 3.45
CA GLY A 151 1.06 -8.84 2.17
C GLY A 151 0.93 -10.34 1.85
N ALA A 152 1.41 -10.75 0.67
CA ALA A 152 1.38 -12.14 0.21
C ALA A 152 2.26 -13.12 1.02
N ALA A 153 3.17 -12.63 1.88
CA ALA A 153 3.96 -13.48 2.76
C ALA A 153 3.21 -13.88 4.03
N ALA A 154 2.15 -13.17 4.41
CA ALA A 154 1.34 -13.46 5.61
C ALA A 154 0.82 -14.91 5.68
N PRO A 155 0.13 -15.45 4.64
CA PRO A 155 -0.36 -16.82 4.69
C PRO A 155 0.77 -17.88 4.69
N LEU A 156 1.92 -17.58 4.07
CA LEU A 156 3.08 -18.47 4.08
C LEU A 156 3.75 -18.52 5.46
N LEU A 157 3.81 -17.38 6.16
CA LEU A 157 4.32 -17.32 7.54
C LEU A 157 3.35 -17.97 8.54
N ALA A 158 2.05 -17.98 8.26
CA ALA A 158 1.07 -18.67 9.09
C ALA A 158 1.15 -20.19 8.91
N SER A 159 1.39 -20.69 7.69
CA SER A 159 1.48 -22.14 7.45
C SER A 159 2.69 -22.80 8.11
N ILE A 160 3.78 -22.05 8.32
CA ILE A 160 4.99 -22.53 9.00
C ILE A 160 4.96 -22.35 10.52
N GLU A 161 4.00 -21.58 11.06
CA GLU A 161 3.93 -21.24 12.49
C GLU A 161 3.81 -22.47 13.39
N LYS A 162 3.08 -23.50 12.95
CA LYS A 162 2.98 -24.79 13.66
C LYS A 162 4.32 -25.50 13.84
N TYR A 163 5.32 -25.19 13.01
CA TYR A 163 6.67 -25.76 13.10
C TYR A 163 7.64 -24.85 13.85
N SER A 164 7.21 -23.68 14.33
CA SER A 164 8.10 -22.70 14.98
C SER A 164 8.78 -23.24 16.23
N THR A 165 8.13 -24.15 16.97
CA THR A 165 8.70 -24.76 18.19
C THR A 165 9.54 -26.01 17.89
N THR A 166 9.19 -26.78 16.86
CA THR A 166 9.88 -28.03 16.51
C THR A 166 11.04 -27.83 15.54
N GLY A 167 10.99 -26.75 14.75
CA GLY A 167 11.84 -26.54 13.59
C GLY A 167 11.31 -27.22 12.33
N ILE A 168 11.93 -26.87 11.21
CA ILE A 168 11.68 -27.45 9.88
C ILE A 168 12.96 -28.17 9.45
N LEU A 169 12.80 -29.39 8.91
CA LEU A 169 13.92 -30.17 8.41
C LEU A 169 14.64 -29.43 7.27
N VAL A 170 15.97 -29.49 7.28
CA VAL A 170 16.78 -28.91 6.19
C VAL A 170 16.83 -29.87 5.01
N THR A 171 17.07 -29.36 3.80
CA THR A 171 17.08 -30.15 2.55
C THR A 171 17.98 -31.38 2.61
N GLN A 172 19.11 -31.31 3.33
CA GLN A 172 20.01 -32.45 3.50
C GLN A 172 19.40 -33.56 4.38
N GLN A 173 18.67 -33.19 5.42
CA GLN A 173 17.95 -34.14 6.28
C GLN A 173 16.78 -34.76 5.52
N LEU A 174 15.98 -33.95 4.83
CA LEU A 174 14.90 -34.44 3.98
C LEU A 174 15.41 -35.43 2.92
N ARG A 175 16.56 -35.16 2.32
CA ARG A 175 17.20 -36.09 1.37
C ARG A 175 17.63 -37.41 2.04
N HIS A 176 18.19 -37.33 3.24
CA HIS A 176 18.63 -38.50 4.00
C HIS A 176 17.44 -39.39 4.40
N GLU A 177 16.39 -38.78 4.95
CA GLU A 177 15.15 -39.48 5.32
C GLU A 177 14.46 -40.08 4.09
N PHE A 178 14.38 -39.33 2.98
CA PHE A 178 13.84 -39.85 1.73
C PHE A 178 14.60 -41.06 1.23
N LYS A 179 15.94 -41.05 1.33
CA LYS A 179 16.75 -42.20 0.90
C LYS A 179 16.37 -43.46 1.68
N SER A 180 16.22 -43.35 3.00
CA SER A 180 15.80 -44.47 3.85
C SER A 180 14.40 -44.96 3.49
N LEU A 181 13.44 -44.04 3.31
CA LEU A 181 12.06 -44.36 2.91
C LEU A 181 12.00 -45.03 1.53
N ALA A 182 12.77 -44.52 0.56
CA ALA A 182 12.80 -45.03 -0.79
C ALA A 182 13.41 -46.44 -0.87
N GLU A 183 14.41 -46.74 -0.03
CA GLU A 183 14.95 -48.10 0.10
C GLU A 183 13.95 -49.06 0.75
N GLU A 184 13.10 -48.57 1.67
CA GLU A 184 12.07 -49.38 2.31
C GLU A 184 10.92 -49.70 1.35
N ILE A 185 10.42 -48.69 0.64
CA ILE A 185 9.28 -48.79 -0.30
C ILE A 185 9.62 -49.66 -1.53
N THR A 186 10.87 -49.66 -1.98
CA THR A 186 11.30 -50.43 -3.16
C THR A 186 11.69 -51.88 -2.86
N ARG A 187 11.64 -52.32 -1.59
CA ARG A 187 11.94 -53.72 -1.25
C ARG A 187 10.91 -54.67 -1.89
N PRO A 188 11.35 -55.79 -2.49
CA PRO A 188 10.44 -56.80 -3.08
C PRO A 188 9.44 -57.37 -2.07
N ASP A 189 9.86 -57.45 -0.80
CA ASP A 189 9.04 -57.93 0.33
C ASP A 189 8.32 -56.80 1.07
N TYR A 190 8.22 -55.60 0.49
CA TYR A 190 7.41 -54.51 1.06
C TYR A 190 5.93 -54.91 1.02
N LYS A 191 5.52 -55.70 2.01
CA LYS A 191 4.15 -55.75 2.48
C LYS A 191 3.98 -54.46 3.26
N ALA A 192 3.23 -53.51 2.71
CA ALA A 192 2.71 -52.38 3.46
C ALA A 192 2.34 -52.91 4.85
N MET A 193 3.01 -52.41 5.90
CA MET A 193 2.68 -52.81 7.28
C MET A 193 1.16 -52.80 7.39
N PRO A 194 0.50 -53.84 7.93
CA PRO A 194 -0.92 -54.03 7.73
C PRO A 194 -1.66 -52.75 8.05
N ALA A 195 -2.17 -52.08 7.02
CA ALA A 195 -3.02 -50.91 7.14
C ALA A 195 -4.22 -51.20 8.07
N ALA A 196 -4.49 -52.48 8.35
CA ALA A 196 -5.39 -53.00 9.38
C ALA A 196 -5.16 -52.42 10.80
N TRP A 197 -3.93 -52.10 11.22
CA TRP A 197 -3.70 -51.45 12.51
C TRP A 197 -4.23 -50.00 12.46
N PHE A 198 -3.79 -49.19 11.49
CA PHE A 198 -4.15 -47.76 11.45
C PHE A 198 -5.61 -47.53 11.01
N ASN A 199 -6.16 -48.37 10.12
CA ASN A 199 -7.56 -48.33 9.70
C ASN A 199 -8.55 -48.74 10.80
N SER A 200 -8.09 -49.42 11.86
CA SER A 200 -8.90 -49.73 13.05
C SER A 200 -9.27 -48.48 13.85
N LEU A 201 -8.57 -47.35 13.68
CA LEU A 201 -8.86 -46.10 14.39
C LEU A 201 -9.78 -45.14 13.61
N ILE A 202 -9.91 -45.31 12.29
CA ILE A 202 -10.62 -44.36 11.41
C ILE A 202 -11.80 -45.00 10.65
N GLY A 203 -12.05 -46.31 10.83
CA GLY A 203 -13.29 -46.95 10.36
C GLY A 203 -13.48 -46.95 8.84
N ARG A 204 -12.38 -47.03 8.07
CA ARG A 204 -12.43 -47.04 6.60
C ARG A 204 -12.22 -48.46 6.07
N GLN A 205 -13.20 -48.96 5.33
CA GLN A 205 -13.13 -50.26 4.65
C GLN A 205 -12.10 -50.24 3.51
N PRO A 206 -11.34 -51.33 3.29
CA PRO A 206 -10.44 -51.43 2.14
C PRO A 206 -11.24 -51.64 0.86
N ALA A 207 -11.00 -50.80 -0.15
CA ALA A 207 -11.49 -50.99 -1.50
C ALA A 207 -10.50 -51.84 -2.30
N ASP A 208 -11.00 -52.93 -2.89
CA ASP A 208 -10.31 -53.82 -3.83
C ASP A 208 -9.60 -53.02 -4.94
N GLN A 209 -8.30 -53.24 -5.14
CA GLN A 209 -7.54 -52.69 -6.26
C GLN A 209 -7.26 -53.79 -7.28
N GLY A 210 -8.11 -53.82 -8.31
CA GLY A 210 -7.93 -54.59 -9.53
C GLY A 210 -6.87 -54.00 -10.45
N ALA A 211 -6.23 -54.90 -11.20
CA ALA A 211 -5.06 -54.69 -12.04
C ALA A 211 -5.18 -53.56 -13.08
N ALA A 212 -4.22 -52.63 -13.02
CA ALA A 212 -3.75 -51.76 -14.10
C ALA A 212 -2.20 -51.78 -14.04
N PRO A 213 -1.44 -51.37 -15.09
CA PRO A 213 -0.02 -51.73 -15.28
C PRO A 213 0.77 -51.52 -14.00
N PRO A 214 1.67 -52.47 -13.64
CA PRO A 214 1.95 -52.83 -12.26
C PRO A 214 2.18 -51.55 -11.49
N GLN A 215 1.23 -51.20 -10.62
CA GLN A 215 1.24 -49.95 -9.86
C GLN A 215 2.60 -49.75 -9.16
N ALA A 216 3.26 -50.86 -8.83
CA ALA A 216 4.64 -50.94 -8.40
C ALA A 216 5.68 -50.28 -9.34
N GLU A 217 5.61 -50.47 -10.67
CA GLU A 217 6.57 -49.90 -11.62
C GLU A 217 6.39 -48.38 -11.76
N ARG A 218 5.15 -47.88 -11.76
CA ARG A 218 4.88 -46.44 -11.73
C ARG A 218 5.36 -45.79 -10.43
N VAL A 219 5.15 -46.47 -9.30
CA VAL A 219 5.65 -46.00 -8.00
C VAL A 219 7.18 -46.00 -7.98
N ALA A 220 7.83 -47.07 -8.46
CA ALA A 220 9.28 -47.14 -8.54
C ALA A 220 9.86 -46.03 -9.42
N ALA A 221 9.25 -45.76 -10.58
CA ALA A 221 9.65 -44.66 -11.45
C ALA A 221 9.50 -43.29 -10.78
N ALA A 222 8.36 -43.02 -10.11
CA ALA A 222 8.15 -41.76 -9.39
C ALA A 222 9.14 -41.58 -8.23
N VAL A 223 9.45 -42.64 -7.49
CA VAL A 223 10.46 -42.62 -6.42
C VAL A 223 11.87 -42.36 -6.98
N GLU A 224 12.20 -42.93 -8.15
CA GLU A 224 13.49 -42.68 -8.80
C GLU A 224 13.61 -41.23 -9.28
N HIS A 225 12.60 -40.72 -10.01
CA HIS A 225 12.60 -39.31 -10.45
C HIS A 225 12.66 -38.35 -9.26
N ALA A 226 11.93 -38.62 -8.19
CA ALA A 226 12.01 -37.82 -6.97
C ALA A 226 13.43 -37.84 -6.36
N ARG A 227 14.13 -38.98 -6.42
CA ARG A 227 15.53 -39.08 -5.99
C ARG A 227 16.46 -38.23 -6.85
N GLU A 228 16.28 -38.23 -8.16
CA GLU A 228 17.04 -37.38 -9.09
C GLU A 228 16.80 -35.88 -8.82
N HIS A 229 15.54 -35.49 -8.60
CA HIS A 229 15.17 -34.14 -8.20
C HIS A 229 15.83 -33.73 -6.87
N LEU A 230 15.80 -34.59 -5.86
CA LEU A 230 16.46 -34.32 -4.58
C LEU A 230 17.97 -34.25 -4.70
N ALA A 231 18.60 -35.08 -5.56
CA ALA A 231 20.03 -35.07 -5.80
C ALA A 231 20.51 -33.72 -6.36
N THR A 232 19.73 -33.14 -7.28
CA THR A 232 19.96 -31.81 -7.88
C THR A 232 19.52 -30.64 -6.99
N GLY A 233 18.92 -30.92 -5.83
CA GLY A 233 18.43 -29.89 -4.91
C GLY A 233 17.05 -29.32 -5.27
N ASN A 234 16.36 -29.90 -6.24
CA ASN A 234 15.02 -29.51 -6.64
C ASN A 234 13.95 -30.20 -5.76
N LEU A 235 13.70 -29.66 -4.57
CA LEU A 235 12.69 -30.20 -3.66
C LEU A 235 11.26 -30.11 -4.22
N ASP A 236 10.95 -29.04 -4.95
CA ASP A 236 9.62 -28.81 -5.55
C ASP A 236 9.28 -29.88 -6.60
N GLY A 237 10.24 -30.22 -7.45
CA GLY A 237 10.12 -31.32 -8.42
C GLY A 237 9.90 -32.67 -7.73
N ALA A 238 10.63 -32.95 -6.66
CA ALA A 238 10.46 -34.19 -5.90
C ALA A 238 9.06 -34.31 -5.26
N VAL A 239 8.56 -33.22 -4.66
CA VAL A 239 7.20 -33.17 -4.09
C VAL A 239 6.14 -33.34 -5.19
N THR A 240 6.38 -32.79 -6.38
CA THR A 240 5.47 -32.92 -7.52
C THR A 240 5.39 -34.36 -8.03
N GLU A 241 6.52 -35.05 -8.21
CA GLU A 241 6.54 -36.46 -8.60
C GLU A 241 5.84 -37.36 -7.57
N LEU A 242 6.16 -37.18 -6.29
CA LEU A 242 5.60 -38.00 -5.21
C LEU A 242 4.12 -37.71 -4.94
N SER A 243 3.62 -36.54 -5.31
CA SER A 243 2.18 -36.23 -5.20
C SER A 243 1.30 -37.07 -6.14
N GLN A 244 1.89 -37.69 -7.17
CA GLN A 244 1.20 -38.57 -8.10
C GLN A 244 1.11 -40.00 -7.57
N VAL A 245 1.90 -40.34 -6.54
CA VAL A 245 1.86 -41.65 -5.88
C VAL A 245 0.59 -41.75 -5.04
N SER A 246 -0.08 -42.90 -5.11
CA SER A 246 -1.34 -43.17 -4.41
C SER A 246 -1.32 -44.57 -3.78
N GLY A 247 -2.20 -44.79 -2.80
CA GLY A 247 -2.30 -46.06 -2.06
C GLY A 247 -1.41 -46.11 -0.82
N ASP A 248 -1.04 -47.30 -0.38
CA ASP A 248 -0.31 -47.50 0.88
C ASP A 248 1.06 -46.81 0.90
N VAL A 249 1.71 -46.71 -0.26
CA VAL A 249 2.99 -46.00 -0.40
C VAL A 249 2.83 -44.49 -0.15
N ALA A 250 1.71 -43.90 -0.56
CA ALA A 250 1.44 -42.49 -0.29
C ALA A 250 1.28 -42.23 1.21
N LEU A 251 0.70 -43.19 1.96
CA LEU A 251 0.61 -43.11 3.42
C LEU A 251 1.99 -43.19 4.09
N ALA A 252 2.88 -44.03 3.58
CA ALA A 252 4.26 -44.11 4.08
C ALA A 252 5.08 -42.84 3.81
N LEU A 253 4.73 -42.09 2.75
CA LEU A 253 5.38 -40.83 2.37
C LEU A 253 4.77 -39.59 3.04
N ASP A 254 3.63 -39.71 3.73
CA ASP A 254 2.83 -38.56 4.17
C ASP A 254 3.58 -37.64 5.15
N SER A 255 4.32 -38.22 6.11
CA SER A 255 5.15 -37.47 7.05
C SER A 255 6.24 -36.68 6.32
N TRP A 256 6.99 -37.36 5.45
CA TRP A 256 8.04 -36.75 4.65
C TRP A 256 7.50 -35.65 3.73
N MET A 257 6.37 -35.89 3.07
CA MET A 257 5.70 -34.91 2.20
C MET A 257 5.23 -33.69 2.98
N THR A 258 4.76 -33.89 4.21
CA THR A 258 4.37 -32.81 5.12
C THR A 258 5.56 -31.91 5.46
N ASP A 259 6.71 -32.50 5.80
CA ASP A 259 7.92 -31.75 6.12
C ASP A 259 8.54 -31.06 4.89
N ALA A 260 8.53 -31.74 3.74
CA ALA A 260 8.99 -31.17 2.48
C ALA A 260 8.14 -29.95 2.05
N ARG A 261 6.81 -30.03 2.20
CA ARG A 261 5.91 -28.89 1.92
C ARG A 261 6.11 -27.75 2.92
N ALA A 262 6.33 -28.06 4.19
CA ALA A 262 6.66 -27.05 5.20
C ALA A 262 7.95 -26.30 4.82
N ARG A 263 8.96 -27.02 4.33
CA ARG A 263 10.20 -26.44 3.84
C ARG A 263 10.00 -25.52 2.64
N LEU A 264 9.24 -25.97 1.63
CA LEU A 264 8.91 -25.16 0.47
C LEU A 264 8.14 -23.89 0.85
N ALA A 265 7.20 -23.98 1.78
CA ALA A 265 6.46 -22.82 2.28
C ALA A 265 7.38 -21.81 2.99
N ALA A 266 8.34 -22.30 3.79
CA ALA A 266 9.33 -21.44 4.46
C ALA A 266 10.23 -20.71 3.45
N ASP A 267 10.76 -21.44 2.46
CA ASP A 267 11.60 -20.86 1.40
C ASP A 267 10.83 -19.83 0.55
N ALA A 268 9.56 -20.12 0.23
CA ALA A 268 8.67 -19.19 -0.45
C ALA A 268 8.36 -17.93 0.39
N ALA A 269 8.15 -18.09 1.71
CA ALA A 269 7.92 -16.97 2.61
C ALA A 269 9.12 -16.00 2.62
N ILE A 270 10.34 -16.54 2.76
CA ILE A 270 11.59 -15.76 2.71
C ILE A 270 11.70 -15.02 1.37
N ALA A 271 11.48 -15.71 0.24
CA ALA A 271 11.60 -15.11 -1.08
C ALA A 271 10.60 -13.97 -1.29
N LYS A 272 9.33 -14.14 -0.86
CA LYS A 272 8.31 -13.09 -0.96
C LYS A 272 8.60 -11.90 -0.07
N LEU A 273 9.04 -12.15 1.17
CA LEU A 273 9.40 -11.08 2.11
C LEU A 273 10.62 -10.30 1.62
N GLY A 274 11.66 -11.01 1.15
CA GLY A 274 12.85 -10.41 0.56
C GLY A 274 12.56 -9.56 -0.67
N GLY A 275 11.72 -10.04 -1.60
CA GLY A 275 11.31 -9.26 -2.76
C GLY A 275 10.57 -7.97 -2.40
N ARG A 276 9.73 -8.00 -1.36
CA ARG A 276 9.03 -6.80 -0.86
C ARG A 276 9.98 -5.80 -0.23
N ILE A 277 10.86 -6.25 0.66
CA ILE A 277 11.87 -5.39 1.29
C ILE A 277 12.77 -4.78 0.21
N ALA A 278 13.22 -5.57 -0.77
CA ALA A 278 14.01 -5.07 -1.89
C ALA A 278 13.25 -4.01 -2.72
N SER A 279 11.96 -4.21 -2.98
CA SER A 279 11.13 -3.23 -3.69
C SER A 279 11.00 -1.92 -2.90
N ALA A 280 10.74 -2.01 -1.60
CA ALA A 280 10.66 -0.85 -0.72
C ALA A 280 11.99 -0.09 -0.65
N LEU A 281 13.12 -0.82 -0.66
CA LEU A 281 14.46 -0.24 -0.73
C LEU A 281 14.72 0.45 -2.09
N ALA A 282 14.27 -0.14 -3.19
CA ALA A 282 14.46 0.41 -4.54
C ALA A 282 13.60 1.64 -4.84
N GLN A 283 12.41 1.74 -4.22
CA GLN A 283 11.54 2.92 -4.33
C GLN A 283 12.04 4.12 -3.51
N MET A 284 13.06 3.93 -2.67
CA MET A 284 13.70 5.07 -2.03
C MET A 284 14.59 5.78 -3.05
N PRO A 285 14.36 7.09 -3.30
CA PRO A 285 15.21 7.85 -4.19
C PRO A 285 16.66 7.77 -3.70
N GLY A 286 17.55 7.31 -4.58
CA GLY A 286 18.98 7.34 -4.35
C GLY A 286 19.39 8.78 -4.02
N ARG A 287 20.11 8.93 -2.89
CA ARG A 287 20.71 10.20 -2.51
C ARG A 287 21.71 10.67 -3.55
#